data_AF-A0A4D9DKU5-F1
#
_entry.id   AF-A0A4D9DKU5-F1
#
_cell.length_a   1.000
_cell.length_b   1.000
_cell.length_c   1.000
_cell.angle_alpha   90.00
_cell.angle_beta   90.00
_cell.angle_gamma   90.00
#
_symmetry.space_group_name_H-M   'P 1'
#
loop_
_entity.id
_entity.type
_entity.pdbx_description
1 polymer ?
#
loop_
_entity_poly.entity_id
_entity_poly.type
_entity_poly.pdbx_seq_one_letter_code
_entity_poly.pdbx_strand_id
1 'polypeptide(L)'
;MALEYKGQWGALPKQLLTPHGGTVDPKGHQAGDEVGDSLLYPYGPAQGDKQSPKADDGASPEIPISMIFTFYGKEYRSLYVNNNGVVSFGVAVSQYTPDPFPLADGRPFVAPYWGDVNNNLGGDIYYRETQDAELLRRLTRDINQYFPEIPFTATWAFVATWDRVAYFGSTSQKVNTFQAVLANDGKVTFIMLNYGTIQWTTGTASGGDANTGLGGIPAQLTNKRLRAVVTENVCTSG
;
A
#
# COMPACT_ATOMS: atom_id res chain seq x y z
N MET A 1 20.57 9.83 6.55
CA MET A 1 20.48 9.32 7.93
C MET A 1 19.02 9.46 8.34
N ALA A 2 18.30 8.35 8.56
CA ALA A 2 16.89 8.41 8.95
C ALA A 2 16.80 8.80 10.44
N LEU A 3 16.04 9.85 10.77
CA LEU A 3 15.83 10.27 12.14
C LEU A 3 14.63 9.51 12.74
N GLU A 4 14.89 8.86 13.87
CA GLU A 4 13.89 8.17 14.69
C GLU A 4 13.20 9.20 15.61
N TYR A 5 11.93 9.50 15.36
CA TYR A 5 11.14 10.32 16.29
C TYR A 5 10.69 9.45 17.47
N LYS A 6 11.30 9.66 18.65
CA LYS A 6 10.94 9.03 19.93
C LYS A 6 9.79 9.78 20.61
N GLY A 7 8.67 9.95 19.91
CA GLY A 7 7.45 10.49 20.51
C GLY A 7 6.72 9.43 21.33
N GLN A 8 6.42 9.73 22.60
CA GLN A 8 5.63 8.88 23.47
C GLN A 8 4.19 8.78 22.95
N TRP A 9 3.71 7.57 22.69
CA TRP A 9 2.34 7.34 22.26
C TRP A 9 1.38 7.44 23.47
N GLY A 10 0.61 8.52 23.51
CA GLY A 10 -0.70 8.48 24.16
C GLY A 10 -1.60 7.49 23.41
N ALA A 11 -2.43 6.74 24.15
CA ALA A 11 -3.29 5.69 23.61
C ALA A 11 -4.11 6.16 22.41
N LEU A 12 -4.21 5.31 21.38
CA LEU A 12 -5.10 5.49 20.23
C LEU A 12 -6.53 5.80 20.71
N PRO A 13 -7.25 6.74 20.07
CA PRO A 13 -8.67 6.93 20.34
C PRO A 13 -9.42 5.60 20.11
N LYS A 14 -10.16 5.14 21.13
CA LYS A 14 -10.91 3.87 21.14
C LYS A 14 -11.96 3.71 20.02
N GLN A 15 -12.19 4.74 19.20
CA GLN A 15 -13.22 4.72 18.15
C GLN A 15 -12.85 3.91 16.90
N LEU A 16 -11.59 3.48 16.74
CA LEU A 16 -11.13 2.79 15.52
C LEU A 16 -11.02 1.26 15.66
N LEU A 17 -11.56 0.66 16.73
CA LEU A 17 -11.47 -0.79 16.99
C LEU A 17 -12.82 -1.49 17.18
N THR A 18 -13.95 -0.87 16.86
CA THR A 18 -15.24 -1.59 16.92
C THR A 18 -15.42 -2.45 15.67
N PRO A 19 -15.61 -3.78 15.80
CA PRO A 19 -16.19 -4.58 14.73
C PRO A 19 -17.60 -4.03 14.48
N HIS A 20 -17.94 -3.72 13.24
CA HIS A 20 -19.31 -3.35 12.86
C HIS A 20 -20.23 -4.57 13.01
N GLY A 21 -20.67 -4.84 14.24
CA GLY A 21 -21.84 -5.66 14.52
C GLY A 21 -23.07 -4.80 14.33
N GLY A 22 -23.80 -5.01 13.23
CA GLY A 22 -25.08 -4.36 13.01
C GLY A 22 -26.06 -4.72 14.13
N THR A 23 -26.60 -3.71 14.80
CA THR A 23 -27.79 -3.86 15.64
C THR A 23 -28.97 -3.23 14.92
N VAL A 24 -30.03 -4.02 14.76
CA VAL A 24 -31.27 -3.60 14.08
C VAL A 24 -32.18 -2.95 15.13
N ASP A 25 -32.60 -1.71 14.92
CA ASP A 25 -33.66 -1.08 15.73
C ASP A 25 -35.00 -1.79 15.47
N PRO A 26 -35.81 -2.11 16.50
CA PRO A 26 -37.12 -2.77 16.35
C PRO A 26 -38.19 -1.99 15.56
N LYS A 27 -37.90 -0.83 14.95
CA LYS A 27 -38.90 -0.02 14.22
C LYS A 27 -38.66 0.22 12.72
N GLY A 28 -37.77 -0.52 12.07
CA GLY A 28 -37.81 -0.71 10.60
C GLY A 28 -37.74 0.56 9.72
N HIS A 29 -37.15 1.66 10.19
CA HIS A 29 -36.86 2.83 9.36
C HIS A 29 -35.35 2.96 9.19
N GLN A 30 -34.91 3.03 7.93
CA GLN A 30 -33.52 3.29 7.54
C GLN A 30 -33.16 4.72 7.98
N ALA A 31 -32.44 4.86 9.10
CA ALA A 31 -31.74 6.08 9.44
C ALA A 31 -30.55 6.21 8.48
N GLY A 32 -30.37 7.41 7.94
CA GLY A 32 -29.56 7.67 6.75
C GLY A 32 -28.16 7.08 6.79
N ASP A 33 -27.74 6.60 5.62
CA ASP A 33 -26.36 6.19 5.32
C ASP A 33 -25.41 7.36 5.59
N GLU A 34 -24.82 7.38 6.78
CA GLU A 34 -23.51 7.99 6.95
C GLU A 34 -22.55 7.19 6.05
N VAL A 35 -22.18 7.77 4.90
CA VAL A 35 -21.18 7.21 3.99
C VAL A 35 -19.84 7.21 4.73
N GLY A 36 -19.58 6.15 5.48
CA GLY A 36 -18.26 5.89 6.03
C GLY A 36 -17.30 5.75 4.87
N ASP A 37 -16.30 6.63 4.79
CA ASP A 37 -15.25 6.55 3.77
C ASP A 37 -14.60 5.16 3.82
N SER A 38 -14.71 4.41 2.72
CA SER A 38 -14.09 3.08 2.59
C SER A 38 -12.59 3.16 2.84
N LEU A 39 -12.02 2.24 3.62
CA LEU A 39 -10.59 2.23 3.98
C LEU A 39 -9.66 2.28 2.76
N LEU A 40 -10.01 1.60 1.67
CA LEU A 40 -9.25 1.62 0.43
C LEU A 40 -9.62 2.86 -0.41
N TYR A 41 -8.62 3.50 -1.04
CA TYR A 41 -8.89 4.49 -2.07
C TYR A 41 -9.49 3.82 -3.30
N PRO A 42 -10.40 4.47 -4.05
CA PRO A 42 -11.02 3.87 -5.22
C PRO A 42 -9.98 3.30 -6.20
N TYR A 43 -10.23 2.12 -6.75
CA TYR A 43 -9.33 1.42 -7.68
C TYR A 43 -10.12 0.64 -8.74
N GLY A 44 -9.40 0.10 -9.72
CA GLY A 44 -9.93 -0.75 -10.78
C GLY A 44 -10.23 -0.01 -12.08
N PRO A 45 -10.71 -0.72 -13.12
CA PRO A 45 -10.87 -0.18 -14.47
C PRO A 45 -11.80 1.04 -14.53
N ALA A 46 -12.82 1.11 -13.67
CA ALA A 46 -13.73 2.25 -13.58
C ALA A 46 -13.04 3.56 -13.13
N GLN A 47 -11.87 3.45 -12.48
CA GLN A 47 -11.03 4.59 -12.07
C GLN A 47 -9.93 4.90 -13.10
N GLY A 48 -9.90 4.18 -14.23
CA GLY A 48 -8.86 4.31 -15.25
C GLY A 48 -7.56 3.57 -14.92
N ASP A 49 -7.59 2.63 -13.97
CA ASP A 49 -6.40 1.87 -13.60
C ASP A 49 -5.91 0.97 -14.74
N LYS A 50 -4.59 0.92 -14.89
CA LYS A 50 -3.93 -0.13 -15.65
C LYS A 50 -3.91 -1.41 -14.83
N GLN A 51 -3.81 -2.55 -15.51
CA GLN A 51 -3.76 -3.85 -14.89
C GLN A 51 -2.42 -4.53 -15.15
N SER A 52 -1.81 -5.10 -14.12
CA SER A 52 -0.62 -5.95 -14.23
C SER A 52 -0.96 -7.26 -14.95
N PRO A 53 -0.04 -7.90 -15.70
CA PRO A 53 -0.28 -9.20 -16.31
C PRO A 53 -0.72 -10.26 -15.29
N LYS A 54 -1.55 -11.20 -15.78
CA LYS A 54 -1.80 -12.48 -15.13
C LYS A 54 -0.55 -13.34 -15.29
N ALA A 55 0.23 -13.43 -14.24
CA ALA A 55 1.52 -14.10 -14.20
C ALA A 55 1.86 -14.42 -12.74
N ASP A 56 2.60 -15.50 -12.55
CA ASP A 56 3.10 -15.90 -11.24
C ASP A 56 4.08 -14.84 -10.74
N ASP A 57 5.24 -14.73 -11.40
CA ASP A 57 6.23 -13.68 -11.16
C ASP A 57 6.11 -12.54 -12.19
N GLY A 58 4.94 -11.89 -12.20
CA GLY A 58 4.68 -10.74 -13.07
C GLY A 58 5.14 -9.41 -12.51
N ALA A 59 5.38 -8.45 -13.40
CA ALA A 59 5.49 -7.04 -13.05
C ALA A 59 4.94 -6.17 -14.19
N SER A 60 4.59 -4.93 -13.85
CA SER A 60 4.34 -3.90 -14.86
C SER A 60 5.59 -3.63 -15.70
N PRO A 61 5.45 -3.07 -16.92
CA PRO A 61 6.58 -2.35 -17.53
C PRO A 61 7.03 -1.20 -16.62
N GLU A 62 8.14 -0.55 -16.95
CA GLU A 62 8.53 0.69 -16.27
C GLU A 62 7.42 1.73 -16.41
N ILE A 63 7.06 2.36 -15.29
CA ILE A 63 6.02 3.38 -15.22
C ILE A 63 6.72 4.71 -14.95
N PRO A 64 6.89 5.59 -15.97
CA PRO A 64 7.29 6.97 -15.75
C PRO A 64 6.26 7.68 -14.87
N ILE A 65 6.72 8.52 -13.94
CA ILE A 65 5.86 9.34 -13.08
C ILE A 65 6.10 10.82 -13.37
N SER A 66 5.02 11.61 -13.39
CA SER A 66 5.05 13.05 -13.72
C SER A 66 5.67 13.90 -12.62
N MET A 67 5.66 13.43 -11.37
CA MET A 67 6.30 14.08 -10.24
C MET A 67 7.41 13.20 -9.65
N ILE A 68 8.54 13.82 -9.32
CA ILE A 68 9.68 13.14 -8.70
C ILE A 68 9.25 12.62 -7.34
N PHE A 69 9.38 11.31 -7.12
CA PHE A 69 9.13 10.71 -5.82
C PHE A 69 10.44 10.54 -5.05
N THR A 70 10.55 11.17 -3.89
CA THR A 70 11.72 11.02 -3.01
C THR A 70 11.49 9.88 -2.03
N PHE A 71 12.38 8.89 -2.04
CA PHE A 71 12.34 7.76 -1.10
C PHE A 71 13.74 7.45 -0.58
N TYR A 72 13.90 7.35 0.74
CA TYR A 72 15.20 7.22 1.41
C TYR A 72 16.28 8.24 0.95
N GLY A 73 15.87 9.47 0.65
CA GLY A 73 16.77 10.54 0.21
C GLY A 73 17.26 10.41 -1.23
N LYS A 74 16.68 9.51 -2.02
CA LYS A 74 16.92 9.40 -3.46
C LYS A 74 15.67 9.81 -4.23
N GLU A 75 15.89 10.48 -5.35
CA GLU A 75 14.84 10.92 -6.26
C GLU A 75 14.59 9.87 -7.34
N TYR A 76 13.31 9.59 -7.61
CA TYR A 76 12.88 8.64 -8.63
C TYR A 76 11.92 9.29 -9.62
N ARG A 77 12.09 8.93 -10.89
CA ARG A 77 11.27 9.40 -12.03
C ARG A 77 10.43 8.28 -12.65
N SER A 78 10.58 7.07 -12.13
CA SER A 78 9.85 5.90 -12.55
C SER A 78 9.75 4.88 -11.41
N LEU A 79 8.77 3.99 -11.53
CA LEU A 79 8.53 2.89 -10.61
C LEU A 79 8.02 1.65 -11.36
N TYR A 80 7.92 0.54 -10.64
CA TYR A 80 7.32 -0.72 -11.11
C TYR A 80 6.33 -1.23 -10.07
N VAL A 81 5.25 -1.88 -10.53
CA VAL A 81 4.31 -2.61 -9.67
C VAL A 81 4.51 -4.10 -9.93
N ASN A 82 4.93 -4.82 -8.90
CA ASN A 82 5.23 -6.26 -8.96
C ASN A 82 4.06 -7.09 -8.40
N ASN A 83 3.85 -8.28 -8.99
CA ASN A 83 2.74 -9.14 -8.64
C ASN A 83 2.79 -9.62 -7.17
N ASN A 84 3.99 -9.86 -6.66
CA ASN A 84 4.29 -10.31 -5.30
C ASN A 84 4.11 -9.22 -4.23
N GLY A 85 3.38 -8.14 -4.53
CA GLY A 85 2.96 -7.17 -3.52
C GLY A 85 3.98 -6.08 -3.20
N VAL A 86 4.76 -5.68 -4.21
CA VAL A 86 5.85 -4.71 -4.09
C VAL A 86 5.74 -3.60 -5.14
N VAL A 87 6.00 -2.35 -4.72
CA VAL A 87 6.30 -1.22 -5.61
C VAL A 87 7.79 -0.90 -5.49
N SER A 88 8.55 -1.03 -6.57
CA SER A 88 9.99 -0.76 -6.60
C SER A 88 10.34 0.48 -7.43
N PHE A 89 11.48 1.09 -7.15
CA PHE A 89 11.95 2.29 -7.85
C PHE A 89 13.26 2.06 -8.58
N GLY A 90 13.35 2.54 -9.83
CA GLY A 90 14.56 2.50 -10.66
C GLY A 90 14.97 1.12 -11.20
N VAL A 91 14.52 0.01 -10.58
CA VAL A 91 14.77 -1.36 -11.03
C VAL A 91 13.53 -2.22 -10.77
N ALA A 92 13.17 -3.08 -11.72
CA ALA A 92 12.14 -4.10 -11.53
C ALA A 92 12.61 -5.18 -10.54
N VAL A 93 11.74 -5.59 -9.61
CA VAL A 93 11.99 -6.70 -8.68
C VAL A 93 11.27 -7.94 -9.21
N SER A 94 11.94 -9.09 -9.27
CA SER A 94 11.37 -10.38 -9.69
C SER A 94 11.44 -11.46 -8.60
N GLN A 95 11.80 -11.07 -7.37
CA GLN A 95 11.99 -12.00 -6.24
C GLN A 95 10.67 -12.30 -5.54
N TYR A 96 10.38 -13.58 -5.33
CA TYR A 96 9.13 -14.08 -4.73
C TYR A 96 9.26 -14.50 -3.26
N THR A 97 10.44 -14.93 -2.81
CA THR A 97 10.71 -15.20 -1.38
C THR A 97 11.06 -13.89 -0.68
N PRO A 98 10.29 -13.46 0.34
CA PRO A 98 10.55 -12.21 1.05
C PRO A 98 11.79 -12.27 1.95
N ASP A 99 12.65 -11.26 1.84
CA ASP A 99 13.70 -10.96 2.81
C ASP A 99 13.20 -10.05 3.94
N PRO A 100 13.69 -10.21 5.17
CA PRO A 100 13.35 -9.31 6.27
C PRO A 100 13.87 -7.89 6.02
N PHE A 101 13.07 -6.89 6.39
CA PHE A 101 13.49 -5.49 6.33
C PHE A 101 14.40 -5.11 7.53
N PRO A 102 15.36 -4.19 7.35
CA PRO A 102 15.77 -3.56 6.08
C PRO A 102 16.50 -4.55 5.16
N LEU A 103 16.28 -4.41 3.85
CA LEU A 103 16.85 -5.31 2.85
C LEU A 103 18.38 -5.16 2.82
N ALA A 104 19.09 -6.30 2.85
CA ALA A 104 20.55 -6.32 2.92
C ALA A 104 21.24 -5.69 1.70
N ASP A 105 20.55 -5.67 0.55
CA ASP A 105 21.05 -5.08 -0.71
C ASP A 105 20.69 -3.60 -0.89
N GLY A 106 19.94 -3.01 0.05
CA GLY A 106 19.54 -1.60 0.01
C GLY A 106 18.58 -1.24 -1.13
N ARG A 107 17.93 -2.22 -1.78
CA ARG A 107 16.94 -1.94 -2.84
C ARG A 107 15.77 -1.12 -2.29
N PRO A 108 15.38 -0.02 -2.96
CA PRO A 108 14.28 0.83 -2.53
C PRO A 108 12.96 0.22 -3.01
N PHE A 109 12.21 -0.45 -2.13
CA PHE A 109 10.84 -0.81 -2.45
C PHE A 109 9.88 -0.68 -1.28
N VAL A 110 8.62 -0.42 -1.63
CA VAL A 110 7.46 -0.40 -0.75
C VAL A 110 6.73 -1.72 -0.91
N ALA A 111 6.62 -2.46 0.18
CA ALA A 111 5.93 -3.72 0.29
C ALA A 111 4.71 -3.52 1.21
N PRO A 112 3.54 -3.14 0.68
CA PRO A 112 2.30 -3.27 1.44
C PRO A 112 2.13 -4.71 1.92
N TYR A 113 2.52 -5.70 1.09
CA TYR A 113 2.46 -7.11 1.42
C TYR A 113 3.38 -7.94 0.50
N TRP A 114 4.65 -8.13 0.84
CA TRP A 114 5.55 -8.92 0.00
C TRP A 114 5.40 -10.41 0.30
N GLY A 115 4.81 -11.16 -0.62
CA GLY A 115 4.64 -12.60 -0.53
C GLY A 115 4.46 -13.20 -1.93
N ASP A 116 4.53 -14.52 -2.02
CA ASP A 116 4.46 -15.27 -3.26
C ASP A 116 3.02 -15.29 -3.82
N VAL A 117 2.65 -14.20 -4.52
CA VAL A 117 1.32 -13.96 -5.06
C VAL A 117 1.24 -14.60 -6.44
N ASN A 118 0.21 -15.41 -6.65
CA ASN A 118 -0.08 -15.94 -7.98
C ASN A 118 -1.45 -15.47 -8.44
N ASN A 119 -1.46 -14.38 -9.20
CA ASN A 119 -2.70 -13.79 -9.71
C ASN A 119 -3.31 -14.57 -10.90
N ASN A 120 -2.66 -15.63 -11.39
CA ASN A 120 -3.29 -16.59 -12.31
C ASN A 120 -4.35 -17.44 -11.60
N LEU A 121 -4.13 -17.71 -10.30
CA LEU A 121 -5.06 -18.50 -9.49
C LEU A 121 -6.24 -17.67 -8.98
N GLY A 122 -6.10 -16.35 -8.92
CA GLY A 122 -7.19 -15.45 -8.56
C GLY A 122 -6.73 -14.03 -8.27
N GLY A 123 -7.66 -13.08 -8.48
CA GLY A 123 -7.46 -11.66 -8.17
C GLY A 123 -6.68 -10.90 -9.22
N ASP A 124 -6.72 -9.58 -9.13
CA ASP A 124 -6.18 -8.66 -10.11
C ASP A 124 -5.30 -7.61 -9.43
N ILE A 125 -4.42 -6.98 -10.20
CA ILE A 125 -3.49 -5.98 -9.68
C ILE A 125 -3.66 -4.74 -10.52
N TYR A 126 -4.11 -3.68 -9.87
CA TYR A 126 -4.48 -2.42 -10.49
C TYR A 126 -3.55 -1.30 -10.05
N TYR A 127 -3.20 -0.41 -10.96
CA TYR A 127 -2.39 0.75 -10.62
C TYR A 127 -2.70 1.96 -11.49
N ARG A 128 -2.58 3.15 -10.89
CA ARG A 128 -2.59 4.42 -11.60
C ARG A 128 -1.76 5.48 -10.91
N GLU A 129 -1.19 6.35 -11.72
CA GLU A 129 -0.85 7.70 -11.33
C GLU A 129 -2.11 8.57 -11.39
N THR A 130 -2.28 9.50 -10.46
CA THR A 130 -3.45 10.38 -10.44
C THR A 130 -3.16 11.75 -9.83
N GLN A 131 -3.85 12.76 -10.36
CA GLN A 131 -3.97 14.10 -9.77
C GLN A 131 -5.46 14.47 -9.58
N ASP A 132 -6.33 13.47 -9.43
CA ASP A 132 -7.75 13.67 -9.21
C ASP A 132 -8.01 14.47 -7.92
N ALA A 133 -8.76 15.56 -8.04
CA ALA A 133 -8.92 16.52 -6.96
C ALA A 133 -9.67 15.94 -5.75
N GLU A 134 -10.59 15.00 -5.97
CA GLU A 134 -11.34 14.36 -4.88
C GLU A 134 -10.44 13.43 -4.08
N LEU A 135 -9.74 12.55 -4.78
CA LEU A 135 -8.80 11.61 -4.17
C LEU A 135 -7.67 12.35 -3.43
N LEU A 136 -7.11 13.40 -4.02
CA LEU A 136 -6.06 14.20 -3.39
C LEU A 136 -6.55 14.95 -2.15
N ARG A 137 -7.79 15.46 -2.15
CA ARG A 137 -8.38 16.09 -0.97
C ARG A 137 -8.58 15.09 0.16
N ARG A 138 -9.04 13.89 -0.17
CA ARG A 138 -9.14 12.77 0.77
C ARG A 138 -7.77 12.40 1.34
N LEU A 139 -6.76 12.17 0.49
CA LEU A 139 -5.39 11.88 0.93
C LEU A 139 -4.82 12.94 1.86
N THR A 140 -5.03 14.22 1.51
CA THR A 140 -4.58 15.35 2.31
C THR A 140 -5.19 15.31 3.71
N ARG A 141 -6.51 15.11 3.79
CA ARG A 141 -7.22 15.01 5.07
C ARG A 141 -6.72 13.83 5.89
N ASP A 142 -6.61 12.65 5.27
CA ASP A 142 -6.21 11.43 5.96
C ASP A 142 -4.75 11.55 6.47
N ILE A 143 -3.81 12.06 5.66
CA ILE A 143 -2.41 12.26 6.08
C ILE A 143 -2.31 13.30 7.20
N ASN A 144 -2.98 14.45 7.08
CA ASN A 144 -2.95 15.51 8.09
C ASN A 144 -3.58 15.06 9.42
N GLN A 145 -4.51 14.12 9.41
CA GLN A 145 -5.06 13.51 10.63
C GLN A 145 -4.01 12.70 11.39
N TYR A 146 -3.13 11.97 10.69
CA TYR A 146 -2.09 11.15 11.32
C TYR A 146 -0.79 11.92 11.58
N PHE A 147 -0.53 12.99 10.82
CA PHE A 147 0.70 13.79 10.88
C PHE A 147 0.40 15.29 10.97
N PRO A 148 -0.33 15.77 11.99
CA PRO A 148 -0.77 17.17 12.07
C PRO A 148 0.39 18.17 12.17
N GLU A 149 1.57 17.72 12.60
CA GLU A 149 2.79 18.54 12.72
C GLU A 149 3.51 18.77 11.39
N ILE A 150 3.13 18.06 10.32
CA ILE A 150 3.75 18.18 9.00
C ILE A 150 2.69 18.77 8.07
N PRO A 151 2.77 20.08 7.72
CA PRO A 151 1.86 20.67 6.75
C PRO A 151 1.98 19.94 5.43
N PHE A 152 0.90 19.31 4.98
CA PHE A 152 0.87 18.52 3.76
C PHE A 152 -0.40 18.83 2.96
N THR A 153 -0.26 18.91 1.63
CA THR A 153 -1.38 19.02 0.69
C THR A 153 -1.02 18.24 -0.56
N ALA A 154 -1.65 17.08 -0.74
CA ALA A 154 -1.33 16.20 -1.86
C ALA A 154 -1.60 16.91 -3.19
N THR A 155 -0.59 16.96 -4.06
CA THR A 155 -0.69 17.45 -5.44
C THR A 155 -0.56 16.31 -6.46
N TRP A 156 -0.16 15.13 -5.98
CA TRP A 156 0.03 13.94 -6.78
C TRP A 156 -0.09 12.68 -5.93
N ALA A 157 -0.60 11.61 -6.55
CA ALA A 157 -0.62 10.29 -5.96
C ALA A 157 -0.36 9.18 -6.97
N PHE A 158 0.14 8.06 -6.47
CA PHE A 158 0.16 6.79 -7.20
C PHE A 158 -0.52 5.72 -6.34
N VAL A 159 -1.55 5.09 -6.89
CA VAL A 159 -2.34 4.05 -6.22
C VAL A 159 -2.00 2.70 -6.85
N ALA A 160 -1.59 1.73 -6.05
CA ALA A 160 -1.41 0.34 -6.45
C ALA A 160 -2.21 -0.58 -5.53
N THR A 161 -3.08 -1.41 -6.09
CA THR A 161 -3.98 -2.30 -5.35
C THR A 161 -3.83 -3.72 -5.86
N TRP A 162 -3.58 -4.65 -4.94
CA TRP A 162 -3.68 -6.08 -5.17
C TRP A 162 -5.04 -6.49 -4.67
N ASP A 163 -5.97 -6.77 -5.58
CA ASP A 163 -7.35 -7.07 -5.27
C ASP A 163 -7.61 -8.57 -5.33
N ARG A 164 -7.97 -9.15 -4.18
CA ARG A 164 -8.35 -10.56 -4.03
C ARG A 164 -7.32 -11.53 -4.61
N VAL A 165 -6.03 -11.22 -4.45
CA VAL A 165 -4.94 -12.04 -4.98
C VAL A 165 -4.76 -13.33 -4.19
N ALA A 166 -4.57 -14.44 -4.90
CA ALA A 166 -4.24 -15.74 -4.35
C ALA A 166 -2.72 -15.90 -4.15
N TYR A 167 -2.31 -16.94 -3.42
CA TYR A 167 -0.91 -17.29 -3.20
C TYR A 167 -0.48 -18.45 -4.10
N PHE A 168 0.82 -18.53 -4.39
CA PHE A 168 1.41 -19.63 -5.14
C PHE A 168 1.11 -20.98 -4.49
N GLY A 169 0.68 -21.94 -5.33
CA GLY A 169 0.31 -23.29 -4.91
C GLY A 169 -1.00 -23.39 -4.12
N SER A 170 -1.82 -22.34 -4.08
CA SER A 170 -3.12 -22.40 -3.42
C SER A 170 -4.04 -23.43 -4.06
N THR A 171 -4.65 -24.27 -3.23
CA THR A 171 -5.77 -25.15 -3.55
C THR A 171 -7.07 -24.66 -2.90
N SER A 172 -7.07 -23.46 -2.33
CA SER A 172 -8.18 -22.85 -1.60
C SER A 172 -8.77 -21.64 -2.32
N GLN A 173 -9.87 -21.09 -1.78
CA GLN A 173 -10.48 -19.83 -2.23
C GLN A 173 -10.02 -18.62 -1.41
N LYS A 174 -8.94 -18.76 -0.63
CA LYS A 174 -8.42 -17.67 0.22
C LYS A 174 -7.71 -16.62 -0.61
N VAL A 175 -8.00 -15.37 -0.32
CA VAL A 175 -7.49 -14.23 -1.07
C VAL A 175 -7.12 -13.06 -0.16
N ASN A 176 -6.18 -12.23 -0.62
CA ASN A 176 -5.78 -11.00 0.05
C ASN A 176 -6.14 -9.78 -0.81
N THR A 177 -6.61 -8.71 -0.18
CA THR A 177 -6.75 -7.38 -0.79
C THR A 177 -5.95 -6.37 0.04
N PHE A 178 -5.02 -5.67 -0.60
CA PHE A 178 -4.18 -4.66 0.02
C PHE A 178 -3.76 -3.58 -0.98
N GLN A 179 -3.40 -2.40 -0.49
CA GLN A 179 -3.13 -1.23 -1.32
C GLN A 179 -1.95 -0.42 -0.77
N ALA A 180 -1.11 0.06 -1.69
CA ALA A 180 -0.12 1.09 -1.42
C ALA A 180 -0.55 2.39 -2.14
N VAL A 181 -0.48 3.52 -1.42
CA VAL A 181 -0.65 4.84 -2.00
C VAL A 181 0.58 5.68 -1.71
N LEU A 182 1.27 6.08 -2.77
CA LEU A 182 2.35 7.07 -2.73
C LEU A 182 1.73 8.44 -2.90
N ALA A 183 2.07 9.40 -2.05
CA ALA A 183 1.57 10.78 -2.12
C ALA A 183 2.72 11.77 -2.11
N ASN A 184 2.55 12.89 -2.81
CA ASN A 184 3.56 13.94 -2.94
C ASN A 184 2.88 15.31 -2.99
N ASP A 185 3.44 16.31 -2.31
CA ASP A 185 3.01 17.72 -2.40
C ASP A 185 3.97 18.60 -3.24
N GLY A 186 5.09 18.04 -3.71
CA GLY A 186 6.19 18.70 -4.40
C GLY A 186 7.45 18.89 -3.54
N LYS A 187 7.36 18.63 -2.23
CA LYS A 187 8.47 18.76 -1.26
C LYS A 187 8.56 17.57 -0.32
N VAL A 188 7.42 17.08 0.16
CA VAL A 188 7.30 15.97 1.10
C VAL A 188 6.54 14.84 0.41
N THR A 189 7.04 13.62 0.61
CA THR A 189 6.38 12.40 0.16
C THR A 189 5.83 11.62 1.35
N PHE A 190 4.73 10.89 1.12
CA PHE A 190 4.14 9.96 2.07
C PHE A 190 3.83 8.63 1.39
N ILE A 191 3.78 7.57 2.20
CA ILE A 191 3.37 6.24 1.78
C ILE A 191 2.28 5.78 2.74
N MET A 192 1.13 5.42 2.21
CA MET A 192 0.02 4.84 2.95
C MET A 192 -0.17 3.38 2.56
N LEU A 193 -0.31 2.50 3.55
CA LEU A 193 -0.54 1.08 3.35
C LEU A 193 -1.91 0.73 3.94
N ASN A 194 -2.83 0.31 3.08
CA ASN A 194 -4.20 -0.01 3.45
C ASN A 194 -4.44 -1.51 3.26
N TYR A 195 -5.16 -2.13 4.20
CA TYR A 195 -5.38 -3.57 4.23
C TYR A 195 -6.89 -3.84 4.22
N GLY A 196 -7.39 -4.47 3.17
CA GLY A 196 -8.73 -5.04 3.12
C GLY A 196 -8.73 -6.43 3.75
N THR A 197 -9.30 -7.40 3.03
CA THR A 197 -9.30 -8.81 3.43
C THR A 197 -7.88 -9.37 3.43
N ILE A 198 -7.44 -10.02 4.51
CA ILE A 198 -6.19 -10.79 4.56
C ILE A 198 -6.49 -12.18 5.14
N GLN A 199 -6.27 -13.23 4.35
CA GLN A 199 -6.65 -14.62 4.65
C GLN A 199 -5.50 -15.62 4.55
N TRP A 200 -4.37 -15.23 3.97
CA TRP A 200 -3.18 -16.06 3.82
C TRP A 200 -1.91 -15.26 4.09
N THR A 201 -0.88 -15.90 4.64
CA THR A 201 0.45 -15.32 4.90
C THR A 201 1.56 -15.89 4.06
N THR A 202 1.39 -17.09 3.53
CA THR A 202 2.51 -17.86 2.98
C THR A 202 2.09 -18.73 1.79
N GLY A 203 2.85 -18.66 0.70
CA GLY A 203 2.74 -19.56 -0.44
C GLY A 203 3.47 -20.89 -0.23
N THR A 204 3.18 -21.90 -1.04
CA THR A 204 3.78 -23.24 -0.86
C THR A 204 5.29 -23.27 -1.12
N ALA A 205 5.82 -22.42 -2.00
CA ALA A 205 7.25 -22.29 -2.24
C ALA A 205 8.01 -21.78 -0.99
N SER A 206 7.32 -21.06 -0.11
CA SER A 206 7.83 -20.59 1.18
C SER A 206 7.52 -21.54 2.34
N GLY A 207 7.09 -22.78 2.06
CA GLY A 207 6.74 -23.80 3.06
C GLY A 207 5.36 -23.63 3.69
N GLY A 208 4.48 -22.83 3.07
CA GLY A 208 3.08 -22.68 3.47
C GLY A 208 2.22 -23.88 3.07
N ASP A 209 1.12 -24.08 3.80
CA ASP A 209 0.13 -25.11 3.48
C ASP A 209 -0.80 -24.65 2.35
N ALA A 210 -0.99 -25.53 1.36
CA ALA A 210 -1.75 -25.23 0.13
C ALA A 210 -3.23 -24.89 0.37
N ASN A 211 -3.84 -25.40 1.45
CA ASN A 211 -5.27 -25.21 1.74
C ASN A 211 -5.54 -24.01 2.66
N THR A 212 -4.59 -23.66 3.51
CA THR A 212 -4.74 -22.62 4.53
C THR A 212 -3.98 -21.35 4.22
N GLY A 213 -2.89 -21.44 3.45
CA GLY A 213 -2.01 -20.31 3.15
C GLY A 213 -1.22 -19.84 4.38
N LEU A 214 -1.00 -20.72 5.36
CA LEU A 214 -0.33 -20.46 6.64
C LEU A 214 0.87 -21.41 6.83
N GLY A 215 1.74 -21.09 7.79
CA GLY A 215 2.99 -21.82 8.05
C GLY A 215 4.17 -21.24 7.28
N GLY A 216 5.31 -21.93 7.26
CA GLY A 216 6.49 -21.52 6.48
C GLY A 216 7.05 -20.13 6.84
N ILE A 217 7.62 -19.46 5.83
CA ILE A 217 8.14 -18.09 5.93
C ILE A 217 7.03 -17.10 5.49
N PRO A 218 6.46 -16.30 6.40
CA PRO A 218 5.37 -15.41 6.08
C PRO A 218 5.81 -14.20 5.27
N ALA A 219 4.85 -13.62 4.56
CA ALA A 219 4.98 -12.36 3.85
C ALA A 219 5.58 -11.24 4.73
N GLN A 220 6.40 -10.38 4.11
CA GLN A 220 7.05 -9.26 4.78
C GLN A 220 6.35 -7.95 4.44
N LEU A 221 6.26 -7.06 5.42
CA LEU A 221 5.67 -5.74 5.24
C LEU A 221 6.79 -4.71 5.36
N THR A 222 6.77 -3.71 4.48
CA THR A 222 7.54 -2.50 4.74
C THR A 222 7.12 -1.97 6.10
N ASN A 223 8.12 -1.73 6.96
CA ASN A 223 7.91 -1.41 8.36
C ASN A 223 6.84 -0.31 8.49
N LYS A 224 5.76 -0.57 9.25
CA LYS A 224 4.61 0.34 9.46
C LYS A 224 4.98 1.76 9.91
N ARG A 225 6.25 1.98 10.24
CA ARG A 225 6.81 3.23 10.78
C ARG A 225 7.54 4.09 9.75
N LEU A 226 7.47 3.78 8.46
CA LEU A 226 8.16 4.56 7.43
C LEU A 226 7.40 5.84 7.08
N ARG A 227 7.77 6.91 7.78
CA ARG A 227 7.65 8.28 7.25
C ARG A 227 8.57 8.38 6.03
N ALA A 228 8.03 8.73 4.88
CA ALA A 228 8.87 9.20 3.79
C ALA A 228 9.41 10.60 4.16
N VAL A 229 10.62 10.85 3.68
CA VAL A 229 11.58 11.81 4.23
C VAL A 229 11.11 13.25 4.01
N VAL A 230 11.09 14.06 5.08
CA VAL A 230 11.04 15.52 4.94
C VAL A 230 12.38 15.97 4.37
N THR A 231 12.42 16.36 3.10
CA THR A 231 13.55 17.15 2.59
C THR A 231 13.30 18.60 2.98
N GLU A 232 13.91 19.03 4.09
CA GLU A 232 14.13 20.45 4.33
C GLU A 232 15.10 20.95 3.26
N ASN A 233 14.59 21.59 2.21
CA ASN A 233 15.41 22.48 1.42
C ASN A 233 15.79 23.65 2.31
N VAL A 234 16.99 23.60 2.88
CA VAL A 234 17.62 24.76 3.49
C VAL A 234 17.71 25.82 2.39
N CYS A 235 16.90 26.86 2.52
CA CYS A 235 17.17 28.14 1.88
C CYS A 235 18.53 28.61 2.38
N THR A 236 19.60 28.44 1.59
CA THR A 236 20.76 29.31 1.72
C THR A 236 20.44 30.61 1.00
N SER A 237 19.86 31.55 1.75
CA SER A 237 20.01 32.97 1.45
C SER A 237 21.42 33.39 1.85
N GLY A 238 22.20 33.88 0.89
CA GLY A 238 23.56 34.40 1.07
C GLY A 238 24.27 34.48 -0.27
#